data_AF-A0A8T5XTC6-F1
#
_entry.id   AF-A0A8T5XTC6-F1
#
_cell.length_a   1.000
_cell.length_b   1.000
_cell.length_c   1.000
_cell.angle_alpha   90.00
_cell.angle_beta   90.00
_cell.angle_gamma   90.00
#
_symmetry.space_group_name_H-M   'P 1'
#
loop_
_entity.id
_entity.type
_entity.pdbx_description
1 polymer ?
#
loop_
_entity_poly.entity_id
_entity_poly.type
_entity_poly.pdbx_seq_one_letter_code
_entity_poly.pdbx_strand_id
1 'polypeptide(L)'
;MKRNINITLIISIIGSIFSFYLIFNELITRNFCPEIFNIPACYIAFIAFSLTLTSQIIYSVKFSNILFFIGSITGLILGIWFSYNELIDFYICPRIFNIPLCYLSFLSFLLMLFINRVGGR
;
A
#
# COMPACT_ATOMS: atom_id res chain seq x y z
N MET A 1 -28.87 -0.22 3.69
CA MET A 1 -27.51 -0.73 3.41
C MET A 1 -26.54 0.46 3.42
N LYS A 2 -26.10 0.91 4.62
CA LYS A 2 -25.23 2.09 4.76
C LYS A 2 -23.81 1.70 4.33
N ARG A 3 -23.50 2.01 3.07
CA ARG A 3 -22.16 1.92 2.51
C ARG A 3 -21.31 2.98 3.24
N ASN A 4 -20.63 2.62 4.33
CA ASN A 4 -19.57 3.44 4.94
C ASN A 4 -18.37 3.49 3.98
N ILE A 5 -18.60 4.10 2.82
CA ILE A 5 -17.59 4.85 2.08
C ILE A 5 -17.18 5.97 3.01
N ASN A 6 -15.89 6.12 3.27
CA ASN A 6 -15.25 7.43 3.31
C ASN A 6 -13.74 7.27 3.49
N ILE A 7 -13.25 6.55 4.49
CA ILE A 7 -11.82 6.68 4.85
C ILE A 7 -10.93 5.68 4.11
N THR A 8 -11.24 4.38 4.14
CA THR A 8 -10.41 3.35 3.46
C THR A 8 -10.30 3.57 1.96
N LEU A 9 -11.32 4.17 1.34
CA LEU A 9 -11.34 4.52 -0.08
C LEU A 9 -10.47 5.74 -0.39
N ILE A 10 -10.51 6.76 0.47
CA ILE A 10 -9.62 7.92 0.34
C ILE A 10 -8.17 7.47 0.50
N ILE A 11 -7.86 6.64 1.51
CA ILE A 11 -6.49 6.16 1.73
C ILE A 11 -6.02 5.31 0.55
N SER A 12 -6.87 4.43 -0.02
CA SER A 12 -6.46 3.58 -1.16
C SER A 12 -6.26 4.38 -2.44
N ILE A 13 -7.08 5.40 -2.70
CA ILE A 13 -6.88 6.32 -3.83
C ILE A 13 -5.58 7.11 -3.67
N ILE A 14 -5.38 7.73 -2.51
CA ILE A 14 -4.16 8.50 -2.22
C ILE A 14 -2.93 7.59 -2.34
N GLY A 15 -2.97 6.41 -1.71
CA GLY A 15 -1.90 5.42 -1.76
C GLY A 15 -1.58 4.98 -3.18
N SER A 16 -2.59 4.71 -4.01
CA SER A 16 -2.41 4.34 -5.41
C SER A 16 -1.77 5.46 -6.24
N ILE A 17 -2.18 6.71 -6.06
CA ILE A 17 -1.58 7.88 -6.73
C ILE A 17 -0.11 8.04 -6.32
N PHE A 18 0.19 7.95 -5.02
CA PHE A 18 1.57 8.01 -4.54
C PHE A 18 2.41 6.86 -5.09
N SER A 19 1.94 5.63 -5.03
CA SER A 19 2.67 4.49 -5.59
C SER A 19 2.88 4.60 -7.10
N PHE A 20 1.92 5.16 -7.84
CA PHE A 20 2.09 5.43 -9.26
C PHE A 20 3.20 6.47 -9.52
N TYR A 21 3.24 7.54 -8.71
CA TYR A 21 4.32 8.51 -8.76
C TYR A 21 5.69 7.88 -8.47
N LEU A 22 5.77 6.95 -7.51
CA LEU A 22 7.01 6.22 -7.22
C LEU A 22 7.47 5.35 -8.39
N ILE A 23 6.54 4.65 -9.05
CA ILE A 23 6.83 3.87 -10.26
C ILE A 23 7.34 4.78 -11.37
N PHE A 24 6.72 5.94 -11.55
CA PHE A 24 7.14 6.89 -12.59
C PHE A 24 8.57 7.40 -12.34
N ASN A 25 8.92 7.71 -11.09
CA ASN A 25 10.29 8.08 -10.73
C ASN A 25 11.26 6.90 -10.90
N GLU A 26 10.88 5.69 -10.52
CA GLU A 26 11.69 4.48 -10.73
C GLU A 26 12.06 4.32 -12.22
N LEU A 27 11.09 4.52 -13.12
CA LEU A 27 11.31 4.44 -14.56
C LEU A 27 12.31 5.48 -15.09
N ILE A 28 12.35 6.68 -14.48
CA ILE A 28 13.23 7.79 -14.90
C ILE A 28 14.62 7.63 -14.30
N THR A 29 14.72 7.50 -12.98
CA THR A 29 16.01 7.54 -12.28
C THR A 29 16.72 6.19 -12.25
N ARG A 30 15.97 5.07 -12.30
CA ARG A 30 16.44 3.69 -12.03
C ARG A 30 17.14 3.56 -10.66
N ASN A 31 16.66 2.68 -9.79
CA ASN A 31 17.07 2.53 -8.37
C ASN A 31 16.49 3.59 -7.41
N PHE A 32 15.27 4.05 -7.66
CA PHE A 32 14.57 4.96 -6.74
C PHE A 32 13.93 4.19 -5.56
N CYS A 33 13.46 2.99 -5.83
CA CYS A 33 12.82 2.08 -4.90
C CYS A 33 13.70 0.86 -4.66
N PRO A 34 13.74 0.33 -3.44
CA PRO A 34 14.47 -0.89 -3.16
C PRO A 34 13.89 -2.06 -3.97
N GLU A 35 14.77 -2.91 -4.49
CA GLU A 35 14.38 -4.08 -5.27
C GLU A 35 14.30 -5.33 -4.38
N ILE A 36 13.27 -6.14 -4.60
CA ILE A 36 13.19 -7.51 -4.06
C ILE A 36 13.29 -8.44 -5.26
N PHE A 37 14.32 -9.31 -5.30
CA PHE A 37 14.49 -10.29 -6.38
C PHE A 37 14.38 -9.67 -7.79
N ASN A 38 15.06 -8.53 -8.03
CA ASN A 38 15.00 -7.74 -9.28
C ASN A 38 13.63 -7.14 -9.61
N ILE A 39 12.71 -7.07 -8.65
CA ILE A 39 11.40 -6.41 -8.81
C ILE A 39 11.34 -5.20 -7.88
N PRO A 40 11.18 -3.97 -8.41
CA PRO A 40 11.07 -2.79 -7.58
C PRO A 40 9.85 -2.86 -6.65
N ALA A 41 10.08 -2.63 -5.36
CA ALA A 41 9.07 -2.68 -4.30
C ALA A 41 7.82 -1.86 -4.60
N CYS A 42 8.02 -0.72 -5.26
CA CYS A 42 6.98 0.23 -5.59
C CYS A 42 5.91 -0.34 -6.53
N TYR A 43 6.26 -1.31 -7.39
CA TYR A 43 5.26 -2.04 -8.19
C TYR A 43 4.39 -2.94 -7.33
N ILE A 44 4.99 -3.64 -6.37
CA ILE A 44 4.26 -4.55 -5.50
C ILE A 44 3.33 -3.76 -4.58
N ALA A 45 3.80 -2.62 -4.04
CA ALA A 45 2.97 -1.70 -3.26
C ALA A 45 1.80 -1.14 -4.08
N PHE A 46 2.05 -0.75 -5.34
CA PHE A 46 1.00 -0.27 -6.23
C PHE A 46 -0.05 -1.35 -6.51
N ILE A 47 0.37 -2.60 -6.73
CA ILE A 47 -0.53 -3.74 -6.91
C ILE A 47 -1.38 -3.95 -5.64
N ALA A 48 -0.76 -3.90 -4.46
CA ALA A 48 -1.47 -4.03 -3.19
C ALA A 48 -2.55 -2.95 -3.00
N PHE A 49 -2.22 -1.68 -3.25
CA PHE A 49 -3.20 -0.58 -3.22
C PHE A 49 -4.28 -0.72 -4.29
N SER A 50 -3.91 -1.19 -5.48
CA SER A 50 -4.87 -1.41 -6.57
C SER A 50 -5.85 -2.54 -6.23
N LEU A 51 -5.40 -3.62 -5.59
CA LEU A 51 -6.26 -4.69 -5.10
C LEU A 51 -7.23 -4.18 -4.03
N THR A 52 -6.74 -3.43 -3.04
CA THR A 52 -7.60 -2.87 -1.99
C THR A 52 -8.58 -1.84 -2.54
N LEU A 53 -8.20 -1.06 -3.54
CA LEU A 53 -9.11 -0.15 -4.24
C LEU A 53 -10.17 -0.91 -5.04
N THR A 54 -9.76 -1.90 -5.85
CA THR A 54 -10.68 -2.71 -6.67
C THR A 54 -11.70 -3.45 -5.80
N SER A 55 -11.27 -3.92 -4.62
CA SER A 55 -12.15 -4.55 -3.64
C SER A 55 -13.35 -3.69 -3.26
N GLN A 56 -13.18 -2.36 -3.22
CA GLN A 56 -14.22 -1.43 -2.83
C GLN A 56 -15.20 -1.10 -3.96
N ILE A 57 -14.78 -1.29 -5.21
CA ILE A 57 -15.61 -1.04 -6.41
C ILE A 57 -16.48 -2.26 -6.73
N ILE A 58 -15.99 -3.47 -6.42
CA ILE A 58 -16.69 -4.72 -6.71
C ILE A 58 -17.96 -4.86 -5.87
N TYR A 59 -19.06 -5.19 -6.55
CA TYR A 59 -20.38 -5.37 -5.92
C TYR A 59 -20.49 -6.66 -5.09
N SER A 60 -19.74 -7.70 -5.47
CA SER A 60 -19.78 -9.00 -4.78
C SER A 60 -19.06 -8.93 -3.43
N VAL A 61 -19.81 -9.09 -2.34
CA VAL A 61 -19.31 -8.99 -0.96
C VAL A 61 -18.19 -9.99 -0.65
N LYS A 62 -18.34 -11.25 -1.09
CA LYS A 62 -17.33 -12.30 -0.85
C LYS A 62 -16.02 -11.96 -1.56
N PHE A 63 -16.10 -11.57 -2.83
CA PHE A 63 -14.91 -11.29 -3.63
C PHE A 63 -14.22 -9.99 -3.22
N SER A 64 -15.01 -8.96 -2.86
CA SER A 64 -14.54 -7.73 -2.21
C SER A 64 -13.73 -8.05 -0.95
N ASN A 65 -14.24 -8.87 -0.03
CA ASN A 65 -13.52 -9.15 1.21
C ASN A 65 -12.20 -9.91 0.96
N ILE A 66 -12.19 -10.87 0.04
CA ILE A 66 -10.97 -11.62 -0.32
C ILE A 66 -9.91 -10.69 -0.90
N LEU A 67 -10.27 -9.87 -1.90
CA LEU A 67 -9.36 -8.93 -2.52
C LEU A 67 -8.81 -7.90 -1.52
N PHE A 68 -9.68 -7.37 -0.66
CA PHE A 68 -9.28 -6.44 0.38
C PHE A 68 -8.25 -7.08 1.32
N PHE A 69 -8.52 -8.30 1.77
CA PHE A 69 -7.65 -8.99 2.72
C PHE A 69 -6.29 -9.34 2.10
N ILE A 70 -6.28 -9.88 0.88
CA ILE A 70 -5.04 -10.19 0.15
C ILE A 70 -4.23 -8.92 -0.10
N GLY A 71 -4.85 -7.86 -0.63
CA GLY A 71 -4.17 -6.60 -0.89
C GLY A 71 -3.63 -5.93 0.39
N SER A 72 -4.43 -5.94 1.46
CA SER A 72 -4.03 -5.30 2.72
C SER A 72 -2.91 -6.06 3.41
N ILE A 73 -2.97 -7.40 3.46
CA ILE A 73 -1.93 -8.21 4.10
C ILE A 73 -0.63 -8.14 3.31
N THR A 74 -0.69 -8.26 1.98
CA THR A 74 0.51 -8.16 1.15
C THR A 74 1.19 -6.80 1.33
N GLY A 75 0.42 -5.70 1.27
CA GLY A 75 0.92 -4.36 1.54
C GLY A 75 1.49 -4.19 2.95
N LEU A 76 0.87 -4.78 3.97
CA LEU A 76 1.33 -4.71 5.35
C LEU A 76 2.63 -5.49 5.57
N ILE A 77 2.75 -6.70 5.02
CA ILE A 77 3.97 -7.51 5.08
C ILE A 77 5.14 -6.77 4.41
N LEU A 78 4.90 -6.21 3.20
CA LEU A 78 5.90 -5.40 2.50
C LEU A 78 6.29 -4.18 3.33
N GLY A 79 5.29 -3.48 3.88
CA GLY A 79 5.49 -2.35 4.76
C GLY A 79 6.40 -2.69 5.93
N ILE A 80 6.12 -3.78 6.66
CA ILE A 80 6.97 -4.23 7.78
C ILE A 80 8.38 -4.55 7.29
N TRP A 81 8.51 -5.33 6.22
CA TRP A 81 9.80 -5.78 5.71
C TRP A 81 10.70 -4.60 5.33
N PHE A 82 10.20 -3.65 4.55
CA PHE A 82 10.98 -2.48 4.16
C PHE A 82 11.22 -1.51 5.31
N SER A 83 10.23 -1.34 6.19
CA SER A 83 10.37 -0.53 7.39
C SER A 83 11.49 -1.06 8.30
N TYR A 84 11.58 -2.38 8.44
CA TYR A 84 12.62 -3.04 9.22
C TYR A 84 14.00 -2.89 8.55
N ASN A 85 14.09 -3.05 7.24
CA ASN A 85 15.36 -2.91 6.53
C ASN A 85 15.87 -1.45 6.48
N GLU A 86 14.98 -0.45 6.48
CA GLU A 86 15.34 0.96 6.64
C GLU A 86 15.95 1.22 8.03
N LEU A 87 15.44 0.57 9.09
CA LEU A 87 15.97 0.72 10.46
C LEU A 87 17.41 0.19 10.63
N ILE A 88 17.83 -0.71 9.75
CA ILE A 88 19.16 -1.33 9.76
C ILE A 88 20.06 -0.71 8.67
N ASP A 89 19.59 0.35 8.01
CA ASP A 89 20.26 1.03 6.89
C ASP A 89 20.64 0.08 5.74
N PHE A 90 19.94 -1.05 5.59
CA PHE A 90 20.22 -2.04 4.54
C PHE A 90 19.61 -1.62 3.19
N TYR A 91 18.42 -1.00 3.23
CA TYR A 91 17.76 -0.40 2.08
C TYR A 91 17.29 1.00 2.43
N ILE A 92 17.45 1.93 1.49
CA ILE A 92 16.99 3.32 1.64
C ILE A 92 15.69 3.49 0.86
N CYS A 93 14.60 3.69 1.60
CA CYS A 93 13.31 4.00 1.05
C CYS A 93 13.25 5.47 0.60
N PRO A 94 12.50 5.75 -0.48
CA PRO A 94 12.31 7.12 -0.94
C PRO A 94 11.66 7.96 0.18
N ARG A 95 12.10 9.22 0.30
CA ARG A 95 11.65 10.14 1.35
C ARG A 95 10.86 11.29 0.76
N ILE A 96 9.76 11.66 1.43
CA ILE A 96 8.99 12.87 1.16
C ILE A 96 9.05 13.73 2.41
N PHE A 97 9.51 14.98 2.27
CA PHE A 97 9.73 15.88 3.42
C PHE A 97 10.53 15.22 4.56
N ASN A 98 11.57 14.45 4.19
CA ASN A 98 12.44 13.69 5.10
C ASN A 98 11.79 12.48 5.81
N ILE A 99 10.56 12.12 5.46
CA ILE A 99 9.85 10.94 5.99
C ILE A 99 9.93 9.80 4.97
N PRO A 100 10.41 8.60 5.35
CA PRO A 100 10.48 7.46 4.44
C PRO A 100 9.08 6.91 4.13
N LEU A 101 8.82 6.75 2.85
CA LEU A 101 7.54 6.31 2.29
C LEU A 101 7.16 4.89 2.69
N CYS A 102 8.13 4.06 3.07
CA CYS A 102 7.89 2.70 3.54
C CYS A 102 7.11 2.68 4.88
N TYR A 103 7.43 3.59 5.80
CA TYR A 103 6.66 3.76 7.04
C TYR A 103 5.25 4.29 6.77
N LEU A 104 5.11 5.26 5.85
CA LEU A 104 3.79 5.77 5.45
C LEU A 104 2.93 4.68 4.82
N SER A 105 3.51 3.87 3.94
CA SER A 105 2.83 2.74 3.31
C SER A 105 2.39 1.71 4.36
N PHE A 106 3.29 1.33 5.28
CA PHE A 106 2.97 0.46 6.40
C PHE A 106 1.81 0.99 7.25
N LEU A 107 1.89 2.25 7.68
CA LEU A 107 0.86 2.90 8.49
C LEU A 107 -0.49 2.93 7.75
N SER A 108 -0.48 3.21 6.45
CA SER A 108 -1.70 3.28 5.64
C SER A 108 -2.41 1.92 5.54
N PHE A 109 -1.69 0.83 5.28
CA PHE A 109 -2.27 -0.53 5.25
C PHE A 109 -2.74 -0.97 6.64
N LEU A 110 -2.00 -0.62 7.69
CA LEU A 110 -2.39 -0.89 9.07
C LEU A 110 -3.68 -0.16 9.45
N LEU A 111 -3.79 1.12 9.09
CA LEU A 111 -5.02 1.91 9.28
C LEU A 111 -6.19 1.33 8.48
N MET A 112 -5.99 0.96 7.22
CA MET A 112 -7.05 0.33 6.41
C MET A 112 -7.57 -0.94 7.07
N LEU A 113 -6.67 -1.79 7.57
CA LEU A 113 -7.03 -3.07 8.19
C LEU A 113 -7.73 -2.85 9.54
N PHE A 114 -7.28 -1.88 10.33
CA PHE A 114 -7.90 -1.51 11.61
C PHE A 114 -9.30 -0.92 11.40
N ILE A 115 -9.44 0.02 10.45
CA ILE A 115 -10.73 0.64 10.09
C ILE A 115 -11.69 -0.42 9.55
N ASN A 116 -11.22 -1.35 8.71
CA ASN A 116 -12.09 -2.40 8.18
C ASN A 116 -12.54 -3.38 9.28
N ARG A 117 -11.70 -3.64 10.30
CA ARG A 117 -12.04 -4.50 11.44
C ARG A 117 -12.99 -3.81 12.44
N VAL A 118 -12.81 -2.51 12.70
CA VAL A 118 -13.65 -1.71 13.62
C VAL A 118 -14.95 -1.26 12.96
N GLY A 119 -14.91 -0.94 11.67
CA GLY A 119 -16.02 -0.39 10.89
C GLY A 119 -17.06 -1.41 10.44
N GLY A 120 -16.93 -2.68 10.86
CA GLY A 120 -17.96 -3.72 10.77
C GLY A 120 -18.81 -3.69 9.50
N ARG A 121 -18.23 -4.16 8.39
CA ARG A 121 -19.06 -4.88 7.42
C ARG A 121 -19.20 -6.33 7.86
#